data_AF-A0A922SW33-F1
#
_entry.id   AF-A0A922SW33-F1
#
_cell.length_a   1.000
_cell.length_b   1.000
_cell.length_c   1.000
_cell.angle_alpha   90.00
_cell.angle_beta   90.00
_cell.angle_gamma   90.00
#
_symmetry.space_group_name_H-M   'P 1'
#
loop_
_entity.id
_entity.type
_entity.pdbx_description
1 polymer ?
#
loop_
_entity_poly.entity_id
_entity_poly.type
_entity_poly.pdbx_seq_one_letter_code
_entity_poly.pdbx_strand_id
1 'polypeptide(L)'
;MERLVRAAVKDTRQDEAKKLSLTLHQVSVQNQLLQHENRGLHKALQHQKKYKKKGKALDLQQRQEYHGGAIFWSPRKVREARAREKVRADDEMEEKLQKARRKESREAAKVQRQIELEDRRAERERLKVVREKEKAEKQAERERQKQQRNAEKAIQLS
;
A
#
# COMPACT_ATOMS: atom_id res chain seq x y z
N MET A 1 -16.37 30.42 22.29
CA MET A 1 -14.92 30.67 22.30
C MET A 1 -14.56 31.95 23.07
N GLU A 2 -15.18 33.11 22.82
CA GLU A 2 -14.87 34.34 23.56
C GLU A 2 -15.02 34.26 25.09
N ARG A 3 -16.05 33.54 25.58
CA ARG A 3 -16.24 33.33 27.02
C ARG A 3 -15.08 32.57 27.67
N LEU A 4 -14.45 31.64 26.93
CA LEU A 4 -13.30 30.87 27.42
C LEU A 4 -12.03 31.73 27.44
N VAL A 5 -11.84 32.60 26.45
CA VAL A 5 -10.72 33.55 26.42
C VAL A 5 -10.81 34.54 27.59
N ARG A 6 -12.00 35.07 27.89
CA ARG A 6 -12.22 35.97 29.04
C ARG A 6 -12.03 35.29 30.40
N ALA A 7 -12.28 33.98 30.49
CA ALA A 7 -12.04 33.21 31.71
C ALA A 7 -10.56 32.84 31.90
N ALA A 8 -9.82 32.65 30.81
CA ALA A 8 -8.41 32.27 30.84
C ALA A 8 -7.45 33.47 31.00
N VAL A 9 -7.84 34.66 30.53
CA VAL A 9 -7.01 35.87 30.60
C VAL A 9 -7.37 36.68 31.85
N LYS A 10 -6.40 36.83 32.76
CA LYS A 10 -6.57 37.58 34.02
C LYS A 10 -6.88 39.07 33.79
N ASP A 11 -6.21 39.71 32.82
CA ASP A 11 -6.41 41.11 32.46
C ASP A 11 -6.94 41.27 31.02
N THR A 12 -8.25 41.26 30.88
CA THR A 12 -8.93 41.39 29.58
C THR A 12 -8.76 42.75 28.90
N ARG A 13 -8.24 43.76 29.61
CA ARG A 13 -8.03 45.13 29.11
C ARG A 13 -6.68 45.34 28.45
N GLN A 14 -5.74 44.40 28.64
CA GLN A 14 -4.41 44.42 28.02
C GLN A 14 -4.53 44.35 26.50
N ASP A 15 -3.71 45.09 25.76
CA ASP A 15 -3.83 45.13 24.29
C ASP A 15 -3.45 43.80 23.64
N GLU A 16 -2.58 43.00 24.26
CA GLU A 16 -2.28 41.63 23.87
C GLU A 16 -3.50 40.72 23.97
N ALA A 17 -4.31 40.87 25.03
CA ALA A 17 -5.54 40.09 25.22
C ALA A 17 -6.59 40.41 24.14
N LYS A 18 -6.72 41.68 23.77
CA LYS A 18 -7.61 42.11 22.67
C LYS A 18 -7.14 41.57 21.33
N LYS A 19 -5.83 41.64 21.04
CA LYS A 19 -5.24 41.07 19.83
C LYS A 19 -5.48 39.56 19.74
N LEU A 20 -5.29 38.83 20.84
CA LEU A 20 -5.55 37.39 20.92
C LEU A 20 -7.03 37.05 20.72
N SER A 21 -7.95 37.82 21.29
CA SER A 21 -9.38 37.62 21.08
C SER A 21 -9.78 37.83 19.63
N LEU A 22 -9.20 38.86 18.98
CA LEU A 22 -9.47 39.17 17.58
C LEU A 22 -8.93 38.08 16.64
N THR A 23 -7.68 37.64 16.85
CA THR A 23 -7.09 36.57 16.02
C THR A 23 -7.83 35.26 16.19
N LEU A 24 -8.23 34.92 17.42
CA LEU A 24 -9.01 33.72 17.69
C LEU A 24 -10.40 33.79 17.06
N HIS A 25 -11.04 34.96 17.09
CA HIS A 25 -12.30 35.19 16.38
C HIS A 25 -12.12 34.99 14.87
N GLN A 26 -11.09 35.61 14.27
CA GLN A 26 -10.77 35.46 12.86
C GLN A 26 -10.55 33.99 12.46
N VAL A 27 -9.74 33.26 13.23
CA VAL A 27 -9.49 31.83 13.00
C VAL A 27 -10.75 31.00 13.16
N SER A 28 -11.62 31.33 14.12
CA SER A 28 -12.91 30.66 14.29
C SER A 28 -13.82 30.86 13.08
N VAL A 29 -13.91 32.09 12.55
CA VAL A 29 -14.70 32.40 11.36
C VAL A 29 -14.12 31.67 10.14
N GLN A 30 -12.80 31.71 9.95
CA GLN A 30 -12.12 30.98 8.86
C GLN A 30 -12.40 29.48 8.93
N ASN A 31 -12.31 28.87 10.11
CA ASN A 31 -12.64 27.45 10.29
C ASN A 31 -14.10 27.14 9.94
N GLN A 32 -15.05 28.00 10.33
CA GLN A 32 -16.45 27.83 9.97
C GLN A 32 -16.65 27.91 8.46
N LEU A 33 -16.05 28.90 7.79
CA LEU A 33 -16.10 29.03 6.33
C LEU A 33 -15.55 27.78 5.64
N LEU A 34 -14.36 27.32 6.05
CA LEU A 34 -13.75 26.09 5.53
C LEU A 34 -14.63 24.85 5.78
N GLN A 35 -15.31 24.76 6.92
CA GLN A 35 -16.26 23.68 7.20
C GLN A 35 -17.49 23.76 6.29
N HIS A 36 -18.01 24.96 6.02
CA HIS A 36 -19.11 25.16 5.09
C HIS A 36 -18.72 24.81 3.66
N GLU A 37 -17.54 25.24 3.20
CA GLU A 37 -16.97 24.88 1.89
C GLU A 37 -16.77 23.38 1.76
N ASN A 38 -16.13 22.74 2.75
CA ASN A 38 -15.97 21.29 2.77
C ASN A 38 -17.32 20.58 2.69
N ARG A 39 -18.33 21.00 3.46
CA ARG A 39 -19.68 20.43 3.37
C ARG A 39 -20.30 20.65 1.99
N GLY A 40 -20.10 21.82 1.37
CA GLY A 40 -20.55 22.14 0.02
C GLY A 40 -19.90 21.24 -1.03
N LEU A 41 -18.58 21.07 -0.98
CA LEU A 41 -17.82 20.19 -1.85
C LEU A 41 -18.25 18.73 -1.70
N HIS A 42 -18.46 18.26 -0.47
CA HIS A 42 -18.98 16.91 -0.23
C HIS A 42 -20.37 16.71 -0.85
N LYS A 43 -21.29 17.68 -0.69
CA LYS A 43 -22.62 17.64 -1.33
C LYS A 43 -22.51 17.65 -2.85
N ALA A 44 -21.70 18.54 -3.42
CA ALA A 44 -21.47 18.64 -4.86
C ALA A 44 -20.92 17.32 -5.42
N LEU A 45 -19.96 16.70 -4.73
CA LEU A 45 -19.39 15.42 -5.10
C LEU A 45 -20.40 14.27 -4.98
N GLN A 46 -21.26 14.26 -3.96
CA GLN A 46 -22.37 13.31 -3.87
C GLN A 46 -23.36 13.46 -5.03
N HIS A 47 -23.76 14.70 -5.35
CA HIS A 47 -24.61 15.00 -6.49
C HIS A 47 -23.98 14.59 -7.82
N GLN A 48 -22.68 14.87 -8.01
CA GLN A 48 -21.93 14.47 -9.20
C GLN A 48 -21.85 12.94 -9.31
N LYS A 49 -21.59 12.23 -8.20
CA LYS A 49 -21.63 10.76 -8.16
C LYS A 49 -23.02 10.25 -8.53
N LYS A 50 -24.09 10.86 -8.01
CA LYS A 50 -25.49 10.50 -8.36
C LYS A 50 -25.79 10.76 -9.83
N TYR A 51 -25.29 11.86 -10.39
CA TYR A 51 -25.44 12.19 -11.81
C TYR A 51 -24.66 11.21 -12.71
N LYS A 52 -23.41 10.88 -12.36
CA LYS A 52 -22.60 9.86 -13.07
C LYS A 52 -23.20 8.45 -12.99
N LYS A 53 -24.05 8.16 -12.00
CA LYS A 53 -24.83 6.91 -11.91
C LYS A 53 -26.04 6.89 -12.84
N LYS A 54 -26.41 7.99 -13.50
CA LYS A 54 -27.40 7.94 -14.59
C LYS A 54 -26.72 7.31 -15.80
N GLY A 55 -27.18 6.12 -16.20
CA GLY A 55 -26.78 5.57 -17.50
C GLY A 55 -26.75 4.06 -17.65
N LYS A 56 -27.00 3.25 -16.61
CA LYS A 56 -27.21 1.81 -16.79
C LYS A 56 -28.70 1.51 -16.72
N ALA A 57 -29.30 1.21 -17.87
CA ALA A 57 -30.63 0.64 -17.91
C ALA A 57 -30.59 -0.70 -17.17
N LEU A 58 -31.57 -0.95 -16.32
CA LEU A 58 -31.69 -2.22 -15.64
C LEU A 58 -31.83 -3.31 -16.71
N ASP A 59 -30.95 -4.31 -16.65
CA ASP A 59 -30.91 -5.41 -17.61
C ASP A 59 -32.12 -6.35 -17.43
N LEU A 60 -33.22 -5.96 -18.06
CA LEU A 60 -34.48 -6.68 -18.07
C LEU A 60 -34.47 -7.64 -19.27
N GLN A 61 -34.19 -8.92 -19.01
CA GLN A 61 -34.17 -9.94 -20.05
C GLN A 61 -35.57 -10.17 -20.64
N GLN A 62 -35.74 -9.79 -21.91
CA GLN A 62 -36.96 -10.02 -22.69
C GLN A 62 -36.97 -11.45 -23.28
N ARG A 63 -38.15 -12.07 -23.34
CA ARG A 63 -38.34 -13.33 -24.08
C ARG A 63 -38.32 -13.05 -25.58
N GLN A 64 -37.59 -13.88 -26.33
CA GLN A 64 -37.39 -13.71 -27.79
C GLN A 64 -38.69 -13.68 -28.62
N GLU A 65 -39.79 -14.21 -28.10
CA GLU A 65 -41.02 -14.44 -28.89
C GLU A 65 -41.88 -13.17 -29.14
N TYR A 66 -41.55 -12.03 -28.54
CA TYR A 66 -42.41 -10.84 -28.59
C TYR A 66 -41.63 -9.60 -29.04
N HIS A 67 -41.91 -9.09 -30.24
CA HIS A 67 -41.17 -7.97 -30.86
C HIS A 67 -42.02 -6.72 -31.17
N GLY A 68 -43.24 -6.61 -30.65
CA GLY A 68 -44.11 -5.45 -30.92
C GLY A 68 -44.79 -4.90 -29.67
N GLY A 69 -44.64 -3.59 -29.42
CA GLY A 69 -45.38 -2.86 -28.38
C GLY A 69 -44.59 -2.45 -27.13
N ALA A 70 -45.20 -1.60 -26.31
CA ALA A 70 -44.63 -1.19 -25.01
C ALA A 70 -44.67 -2.36 -24.02
N ILE A 71 -43.51 -2.74 -23.48
CA ILE A 71 -43.37 -3.88 -22.55
C ILE A 71 -43.62 -3.39 -21.13
N PHE A 72 -44.72 -3.85 -20.52
CA PHE A 72 -44.96 -3.63 -19.10
C PHE A 72 -44.22 -4.69 -18.27
N TRP A 73 -43.27 -4.25 -17.45
CA TRP A 73 -42.51 -5.15 -16.59
C TRP A 73 -43.22 -5.36 -15.25
N SER A 74 -43.45 -6.63 -14.90
CA SER A 74 -43.98 -6.94 -13.58
C SER A 74 -42.96 -6.57 -12.47
N PRO A 75 -43.42 -6.15 -11.28
CA PRO A 75 -42.52 -5.81 -10.16
C PRO A 75 -41.55 -6.94 -9.77
N ARG A 76 -41.93 -8.20 -10.04
CA ARG A 76 -41.06 -9.37 -9.85
C ARG A 76 -39.86 -9.35 -10.80
N LYS A 77 -40.06 -9.04 -12.08
CA LYS A 77 -38.97 -8.98 -13.07
C LYS A 77 -37.97 -7.87 -12.77
N VAL A 78 -38.46 -6.73 -12.29
CA VAL A 78 -37.61 -5.62 -11.83
C VAL A 78 -36.76 -6.05 -10.62
N ARG A 79 -37.32 -6.80 -9.67
CA ARG A 79 -36.56 -7.35 -8.53
C ARG A 79 -35.49 -8.35 -8.96
N GLU A 80 -35.82 -9.27 -9.87
CA GLU A 80 -34.87 -10.26 -10.42
C GLU A 80 -33.68 -9.58 -11.11
N ALA A 81 -33.93 -8.57 -11.95
CA ALA A 81 -32.86 -7.83 -12.62
C ALA A 81 -31.96 -7.05 -11.65
N ARG A 82 -32.54 -6.45 -10.60
CA ARG A 82 -31.75 -5.77 -9.54
C ARG A 82 -30.88 -6.74 -8.75
N ALA A 83 -31.39 -7.94 -8.45
CA ALA A 83 -30.62 -8.97 -7.78
C ALA A 83 -29.39 -9.38 -8.62
N ARG A 84 -29.56 -9.54 -9.93
CA ARG A 84 -28.46 -9.86 -10.86
C ARG A 84 -27.42 -8.76 -10.95
N GLU A 85 -27.84 -7.49 -11.02
CA GLU A 85 -26.89 -6.37 -10.99
C GLU A 85 -26.07 -6.33 -9.71
N LYS A 86 -26.69 -6.63 -8.57
CA LYS A 86 -25.98 -6.71 -7.29
C LYS A 86 -24.91 -7.80 -7.32
N VAL A 87 -25.28 -9.02 -7.76
CA VAL A 87 -24.33 -10.14 -7.91
C VAL A 87 -23.17 -9.75 -8.83
N ARG A 88 -23.46 -9.21 -10.02
CA ARG A 88 -22.42 -8.75 -10.96
C ARG A 88 -21.50 -7.69 -10.34
N ALA A 89 -22.05 -6.75 -9.59
CA ALA A 89 -21.26 -5.70 -8.94
C ALA A 89 -20.35 -6.27 -7.83
N ASP A 90 -20.86 -7.24 -7.06
CA ASP A 90 -20.09 -7.93 -6.04
C ASP A 90 -18.96 -8.76 -6.69
N ASP A 91 -19.27 -9.53 -7.75
CA ASP A 91 -18.28 -10.29 -8.54
C ASP A 91 -17.19 -9.38 -9.13
N GLU A 92 -17.57 -8.24 -9.74
CA GLU A 92 -16.61 -7.26 -10.28
C GLU A 92 -15.69 -6.68 -9.18
N MET A 93 -16.21 -6.47 -7.97
CA MET A 93 -15.43 -6.00 -6.84
C MET A 93 -14.46 -7.08 -6.35
N GLU A 94 -14.93 -8.32 -6.23
CA GLU A 94 -14.10 -9.47 -5.86
C GLU A 94 -12.98 -9.71 -6.88
N GLU A 95 -13.27 -9.65 -8.18
CA GLU A 95 -12.25 -9.78 -9.22
C GLU A 95 -11.17 -8.69 -9.12
N LYS A 96 -11.55 -7.44 -8.85
CA LYS A 96 -10.58 -6.35 -8.67
C LYS A 96 -9.71 -6.59 -7.44
N LEU A 97 -10.31 -7.05 -6.34
CA LEU A 97 -9.58 -7.41 -5.12
C LEU A 97 -8.62 -8.57 -5.37
N GLN A 98 -9.06 -9.61 -6.09
CA GLN A 98 -8.22 -10.74 -6.47
C GLN A 98 -7.06 -10.31 -7.38
N LYS A 99 -7.31 -9.43 -8.36
CA LYS A 99 -6.25 -8.88 -9.23
C LYS A 99 -5.22 -8.10 -8.42
N ALA A 100 -5.64 -7.30 -7.44
CA ALA A 100 -4.73 -6.60 -6.54
C ALA A 100 -3.88 -7.58 -5.71
N ARG A 101 -4.52 -8.55 -5.05
CA ARG A 101 -3.82 -9.60 -4.27
C ARG A 101 -2.83 -10.40 -5.11
N ARG A 102 -3.19 -10.73 -6.36
CA ARG A 102 -2.29 -11.42 -7.31
C ARG A 102 -1.09 -10.56 -7.69
N LYS A 103 -1.24 -9.23 -7.74
CA LYS A 103 -0.13 -8.32 -8.00
C LYS A 103 0.82 -8.29 -6.81
N GLU A 104 0.29 -8.14 -5.60
CA GLU A 104 1.05 -8.15 -4.35
C GLU A 104 1.83 -9.46 -4.17
N SER A 105 1.18 -10.62 -4.40
CA SER A 105 1.86 -11.91 -4.27
C SER A 105 2.96 -12.11 -5.31
N ARG A 106 2.81 -11.58 -6.52
CA ARG A 106 3.86 -11.59 -7.55
C ARG A 106 5.04 -10.72 -7.16
N GLU A 107 4.81 -9.57 -6.56
CA GLU A 107 5.87 -8.68 -6.08
C GLU A 107 6.63 -9.33 -4.92
N ALA A 108 5.92 -9.90 -3.94
CA ALA A 108 6.52 -10.65 -2.85
C ALA A 108 7.36 -11.84 -3.34
N ALA A 109 6.84 -12.62 -4.31
CA ALA A 109 7.58 -13.74 -4.89
C ALA A 109 8.85 -13.30 -5.65
N LYS A 110 8.84 -12.12 -6.29
CA LYS A 110 10.04 -11.58 -6.94
C LYS A 110 11.11 -11.22 -5.91
N VAL A 111 10.72 -10.56 -4.83
CA VAL A 111 11.64 -10.20 -3.74
C VAL A 111 12.24 -11.46 -3.10
N GLN A 112 11.40 -12.46 -2.78
CA GLN A 112 11.89 -13.74 -2.25
C GLN A 112 12.88 -14.44 -3.17
N ARG A 113 12.62 -14.46 -4.48
CA ARG A 113 13.56 -15.03 -5.46
C ARG A 113 14.88 -14.27 -5.52
N GLN A 114 14.86 -12.94 -5.38
CA GLN A 114 16.07 -12.13 -5.36
C GLN A 114 16.92 -12.47 -4.12
N ILE A 115 16.29 -12.52 -2.94
CA ILE A 115 16.95 -12.91 -1.69
C ILE A 115 17.57 -14.31 -1.82
N GLU A 116 16.80 -15.29 -2.31
CA GLU A 116 17.30 -16.66 -2.49
C GLU A 116 18.49 -16.74 -3.48
N LEU A 117 18.47 -15.93 -4.54
CA LEU A 117 19.58 -15.85 -5.49
C LEU A 117 20.82 -15.20 -4.88
N GLU A 118 20.65 -14.17 -4.06
CA GLU A 118 21.74 -13.51 -3.33
C GLU A 118 22.34 -14.45 -2.28
N ASP A 119 21.52 -15.16 -1.51
CA ASP A 119 21.97 -16.15 -0.54
C ASP A 119 22.78 -17.26 -1.20
N ARG A 120 22.30 -17.80 -2.34
CA ARG A 120 23.05 -18.80 -3.12
C ARG A 120 24.37 -18.27 -3.66
N ARG A 121 24.45 -16.98 -4.01
CA ARG A 121 25.71 -16.36 -4.45
C ARG A 121 26.67 -16.21 -3.28
N ALA A 122 26.19 -15.72 -2.14
CA ALA A 122 26.98 -15.57 -0.93
C ALA A 122 27.51 -16.92 -0.43
N GLU A 123 26.71 -17.98 -0.47
CA GLU A 123 27.14 -19.34 -0.10
C GLU A 123 28.24 -19.86 -1.03
N ARG A 124 28.11 -19.65 -2.34
CA ARG A 124 29.15 -20.01 -3.31
C ARG A 124 30.46 -19.26 -3.06
N GLU A 125 30.41 -17.98 -2.72
CA GLU A 125 31.59 -17.20 -2.38
C GLU A 125 32.24 -17.69 -1.08
N ARG A 126 31.45 -17.96 -0.03
CA ARG A 126 31.95 -18.56 1.21
C ARG A 126 32.66 -19.89 0.96
N LEU A 127 32.07 -20.76 0.14
CA LEU A 127 32.69 -22.04 -0.24
C LEU A 127 33.98 -21.86 -1.03
N LYS A 128 34.07 -20.86 -1.92
CA LYS A 128 35.32 -20.54 -2.64
C LYS A 128 36.41 -20.09 -1.67
N VAL A 129 36.10 -19.17 -0.76
CA VAL A 129 37.05 -18.67 0.25
C VAL A 129 37.57 -19.81 1.12
N VAL A 130 36.69 -20.71 1.57
CA VAL A 130 37.09 -21.90 2.36
C VAL A 130 38.03 -22.79 1.55
N ARG A 131 37.69 -23.08 0.28
CA ARG A 131 38.56 -23.89 -0.60
C ARG A 131 39.92 -23.25 -0.85
N GLU A 132 39.99 -21.93 -0.98
CA GLU A 132 41.26 -21.20 -1.15
C GLU A 132 42.10 -21.22 0.13
N LYS A 133 41.48 -21.03 1.30
CA LYS A 133 42.16 -21.16 2.60
C LYS A 133 42.73 -22.56 2.81
N GLU A 134 41.96 -23.61 2.56
CA GLU A 134 42.44 -24.99 2.68
C GLU A 134 43.61 -25.28 1.73
N LYS A 135 43.58 -24.74 0.51
CA LYS A 135 44.70 -24.87 -0.44
C LYS A 135 45.94 -24.15 0.07
N ALA A 136 45.80 -22.93 0.59
CA ALA A 136 46.89 -22.15 1.15
C ALA A 136 47.49 -22.83 2.38
N GLU A 137 46.67 -23.36 3.28
CA GLU A 137 47.12 -24.14 4.45
C GLU A 137 47.89 -25.39 4.04
N LYS A 138 47.37 -26.17 3.08
CA LYS A 138 48.09 -27.34 2.54
C LYS A 138 49.41 -26.97 1.89
N GLN A 139 49.49 -25.83 1.21
CA GLN A 139 50.75 -25.33 0.63
C GLN A 139 51.73 -24.92 1.73
N ALA A 140 51.28 -24.15 2.72
CA ALA A 140 52.09 -23.73 3.86
C ALA A 140 52.59 -24.93 4.68
N GLU A 141 51.76 -25.96 4.88
CA GLU A 141 52.16 -27.20 5.56
C GLU A 141 53.23 -27.95 4.76
N ARG A 142 53.06 -28.08 3.44
CA ARG A 142 54.09 -28.68 2.57
C ARG A 142 55.40 -27.91 2.62
N GLU A 143 55.36 -26.59 2.63
CA GLU A 143 56.55 -25.74 2.75
C GLU A 143 57.23 -25.92 4.11
N ARG A 144 56.47 -25.96 5.21
CA ARG A 144 57.01 -26.25 6.55
C ARG A 144 57.68 -27.62 6.62
N GLN A 145 57.06 -28.66 6.08
CA GLN A 145 57.66 -30.00 6.02
C GLN A 145 58.95 -30.01 5.17
N LYS A 146 58.98 -29.25 4.05
CA LYS A 146 60.18 -29.09 3.23
C LYS A 146 61.30 -28.40 4.00
N GLN A 147 60.99 -27.33 4.73
CA GLN A 147 61.94 -26.60 5.56
C GLN A 147 62.50 -27.47 6.69
N GLN A 148 61.65 -28.22 7.39
CA GLN A 148 62.07 -29.17 8.43
C GLN A 148 63.01 -30.23 7.88
N ARG A 149 62.66 -30.89 6.77
CA ARG A 149 63.53 -31.88 6.11
C ARG A 149 64.87 -31.28 5.68
N ASN A 150 64.87 -30.05 5.18
CA ASN A 150 66.10 -29.36 4.80
C ASN A 150 66.96 -29.02 6.02
N ALA A 151 66.36 -28.59 7.12
CA ALA A 151 67.07 -28.32 8.38
C ALA A 151 67.66 -29.59 9.01
N GLU A 152 66.89 -30.69 9.03
CA GLU A 152 67.38 -32.00 9.49
C GLU A 152 68.58 -32.49 8.68
N LYS A 153 68.52 -32.36 7.34
CA LYS A 153 69.65 -32.70 6.47
C LYS A 153 70.87 -31.80 6.71
N ALA A 154 70.67 -30.52 6.99
CA ALA A 154 71.76 -29.59 7.28
C ALA A 154 72.47 -29.93 8.59
N ILE A 155 71.74 -30.39 9.62
CA ILE A 155 72.29 -30.83 10.90
C ILE A 155 73.07 -32.15 10.77
N GLN A 156 72.73 -33.02 9.80
CA GLN A 156 73.45 -34.28 9.54
C GLN A 156 74.75 -34.11 8.74
N LEU A 157 74.95 -32.96 8.10
CA LEU A 157 76.10 -32.65 7.23
C LEU A 157 77.14 -31.74 7.92
N SER A 158 76.91 -31.40 9.19
CA SER A 158 77.83 -30.69 10.10
C SER A 158 78.37 -31.65 11.16
#